data_AF-A0A359LMA9-F1
#
_entry.id   AF-A0A359LMA9-F1
#
_cell.length_a   1.000
_cell.length_b   1.000
_cell.length_c   1.000
_cell.angle_alpha   90.00
_cell.angle_beta   90.00
_cell.angle_gamma   90.00
#
_symmetry.space_group_name_H-M   'P 1'
#
loop_
_entity.id
_entity.type
_entity.pdbx_description
1 polymer ?
#
loop_
_entity_poly.entity_id
_entity_poly.type
_entity_poly.pdbx_seq_one_letter_code
_entity_poly.pdbx_strand_id
1 'polypeptide(L)'
;MTKQKIIYKSERELQEAILEEKRKGIPDLEIGKKYGVNFKYIERLITRSQGLNISNLKIYKKINSLYPKDFREEKTTVWSFKQRGNWATHSGEYRGNWSPYIPRNVILKYSKPGELVLDYFCGAGTTAVESQQLTFNDEETHPQIYEPQVLISDARDLYIIEDNSIDLICALPPNAGIINYSSKVEGGLS
;
A
#
# COMPACT_ATOMS: atom_id res chain seq x y z
N MET A 1 -20.69 0.34 -36.29
CA MET A 1 -19.50 -0.51 -36.04
C MET A 1 -19.89 -1.66 -35.14
N THR A 2 -19.97 -2.85 -35.70
CA THR A 2 -20.40 -4.09 -35.03
C THR A 2 -19.35 -4.48 -33.99
N LYS A 3 -19.70 -4.42 -32.70
CA LYS A 3 -18.82 -4.93 -31.62
C LYS A 3 -18.69 -6.44 -31.81
N GLN A 4 -17.55 -6.88 -32.34
CA GLN A 4 -17.22 -8.29 -32.44
C GLN A 4 -16.98 -8.80 -31.02
N LYS A 5 -17.98 -9.49 -30.45
CA LYS A 5 -17.88 -10.10 -29.13
C LYS A 5 -16.80 -11.18 -29.23
N ILE A 6 -15.66 -10.97 -28.58
CA ILE A 6 -14.58 -11.97 -28.59
C ILE A 6 -15.12 -13.21 -27.89
N ILE A 7 -15.19 -14.33 -28.62
CA ILE A 7 -15.66 -15.61 -28.10
C ILE A 7 -14.43 -16.36 -27.59
N TYR A 8 -14.27 -16.42 -26.28
CA TYR A 8 -13.26 -17.25 -25.61
C TYR A 8 -13.79 -18.69 -25.47
N LYS A 9 -12.92 -19.69 -25.58
CA LYS A 9 -13.31 -21.11 -25.53
C LYS A 9 -13.56 -21.59 -24.10
N SER A 10 -13.00 -20.90 -23.09
CA SER A 10 -13.28 -21.14 -21.67
C SER A 10 -13.22 -19.88 -20.81
N GLU A 11 -13.82 -19.92 -19.61
CA GLU A 11 -13.71 -18.82 -18.63
C GLU A 11 -12.26 -18.59 -18.19
N ARG A 12 -11.45 -19.65 -18.13
CA ARG A 12 -10.03 -19.57 -17.77
C ARG A 12 -9.23 -18.75 -18.79
N GLU A 13 -9.45 -18.97 -20.09
CA GLU A 13 -8.78 -18.21 -21.15
C GLU A 13 -9.13 -16.72 -21.08
N LEU A 14 -10.39 -16.38 -20.77
CA LEU A 14 -10.82 -15.00 -20.56
C LEU A 14 -10.08 -14.36 -19.39
N GLN A 15 -10.00 -15.05 -18.25
CA GLN A 15 -9.32 -14.55 -17.05
C GLN A 15 -7.82 -14.34 -17.29
N GLU A 16 -7.14 -15.31 -17.93
CA GLU A 16 -5.72 -15.21 -18.28
C GLU A 16 -5.46 -14.03 -19.23
N ALA A 17 -6.32 -13.81 -20.23
CA ALA A 17 -6.22 -12.68 -21.14
C ALA A 17 -6.39 -11.33 -20.42
N ILE A 18 -7.34 -11.22 -19.51
CA ILE A 18 -7.55 -10.00 -18.70
C ILE A 18 -6.31 -9.71 -17.83
N LEU A 19 -5.77 -10.73 -17.15
CA LEU A 19 -4.59 -10.58 -16.30
C LEU A 19 -3.36 -10.14 -17.11
N GLU A 20 -3.21 -10.62 -18.34
CA GLU A 20 -2.12 -10.22 -19.21
C GLU A 20 -2.21 -8.74 -19.63
N GLU A 21 -3.40 -8.23 -19.94
CA GLU A 21 -3.61 -6.81 -20.21
C GLU A 21 -3.35 -5.94 -18.97
N LYS A 22 -3.71 -6.44 -17.78
CA LYS A 22 -3.36 -5.78 -16.51
C LYS A 22 -1.86 -5.68 -16.31
N ARG A 23 -1.09 -6.73 -16.63
CA ARG A 23 0.40 -6.70 -16.56
C ARG A 23 1.00 -5.68 -17.54
N LYS A 24 0.38 -5.51 -18.71
CA LYS A 24 0.74 -4.47 -19.68
C LYS A 24 0.38 -3.06 -19.21
N GLY A 25 -0.38 -2.92 -18.12
CA GLY A 25 -0.78 -1.64 -17.54
C GLY A 25 -1.99 -1.01 -18.23
N ILE A 26 -2.80 -1.80 -18.94
CA ILE A 26 -4.01 -1.31 -19.59
C ILE A 26 -5.06 -0.93 -18.51
N PRO A 27 -5.71 0.24 -18.61
CA PRO A 27 -6.73 0.67 -17.64
C PRO A 27 -7.93 -0.29 -17.55
N ASP A 28 -8.49 -0.45 -16.35
CA ASP A 28 -9.66 -1.34 -16.12
C ASP A 28 -10.86 -0.96 -16.98
N LEU A 29 -11.03 0.32 -17.29
CA LEU A 29 -12.10 0.82 -18.15
C LEU A 29 -11.95 0.29 -19.59
N GLU A 30 -10.73 0.21 -20.10
CA GLU A 30 -10.44 -0.28 -21.45
C GLU A 30 -10.58 -1.80 -21.51
N ILE A 31 -10.08 -2.51 -20.50
CA ILE A 31 -10.28 -3.95 -20.34
C ILE A 31 -11.78 -4.27 -20.26
N GLY A 32 -12.53 -3.57 -19.42
CA GLY A 32 -13.97 -3.78 -19.28
C GLY A 32 -14.72 -3.62 -20.61
N LYS A 33 -14.36 -2.61 -21.41
CA LYS A 33 -14.92 -2.39 -22.76
C LYS A 33 -14.53 -3.51 -23.73
N LYS A 34 -13.28 -3.97 -23.71
CA LYS A 34 -12.73 -4.99 -24.62
C LYS A 34 -13.33 -6.38 -24.36
N TYR A 35 -13.41 -6.78 -23.08
CA TYR A 35 -13.81 -8.12 -22.68
C TYR A 35 -15.29 -8.21 -22.25
N GLY A 36 -16.01 -7.09 -22.17
CA GLY A 36 -17.41 -7.07 -21.77
C GLY A 36 -17.64 -7.39 -20.29
N VAL A 37 -16.66 -7.08 -19.43
CA VAL A 37 -16.69 -7.31 -17.98
C VAL A 37 -16.78 -5.99 -17.23
N ASN A 38 -17.28 -6.01 -15.99
CA ASN A 38 -17.34 -4.83 -15.14
C ASN A 38 -16.11 -4.70 -14.23
N PHE A 39 -15.94 -3.54 -13.60
CA PHE A 39 -14.84 -3.26 -12.68
C PHE A 39 -14.76 -4.29 -11.53
N LYS A 40 -15.90 -4.65 -10.93
CA LYS A 40 -15.95 -5.65 -9.83
C LYS A 40 -15.45 -7.02 -10.25
N TYR A 41 -15.66 -7.42 -11.51
CA TYR A 41 -15.14 -8.68 -12.03
C TYR A 41 -13.61 -8.65 -12.09
N ILE A 42 -13.03 -7.58 -12.64
CA ILE A 42 -11.57 -7.39 -12.75
C ILE A 42 -10.95 -7.33 -11.35
N GLU A 43 -11.53 -6.56 -10.43
CA GLU A 43 -11.08 -6.46 -9.04
C GLU A 43 -11.06 -7.84 -8.34
N ARG A 44 -12.15 -8.62 -8.45
CA ARG A 44 -12.23 -9.97 -7.87
C ARG A 44 -11.21 -10.92 -8.50
N LEU A 45 -11.00 -10.82 -9.81
CA LEU A 45 -10.03 -11.64 -10.51
C LEU A 45 -8.60 -11.35 -10.01
N ILE A 46 -8.21 -10.08 -9.94
CA ILE A 46 -6.90 -9.66 -9.42
C ILE A 46 -6.72 -10.12 -7.97
N THR A 47 -7.73 -9.87 -7.13
CA THR A 47 -7.70 -10.23 -5.71
C THR A 47 -7.53 -11.74 -5.52
N ARG A 48 -8.22 -12.57 -6.32
CA ARG A 48 -8.07 -14.03 -6.28
C ARG A 48 -6.73 -14.50 -6.81
N SER A 49 -6.20 -13.87 -7.87
CA SER A 49 -4.96 -14.31 -8.51
C SER A 49 -3.69 -13.83 -7.80
N GLN A 50 -3.76 -12.71 -7.09
CA GLN A 50 -2.60 -12.10 -6.40
C GLN A 50 -2.69 -12.19 -4.87
N GLY A 51 -3.85 -12.58 -4.33
CA GLY A 51 -4.14 -12.52 -2.90
C GLY A 51 -4.45 -11.12 -2.38
N LEU A 52 -4.18 -10.06 -3.17
CA LEU A 52 -4.33 -8.66 -2.79
C LEU A 52 -5.16 -7.87 -3.80
N ASN A 53 -5.92 -6.89 -3.31
CA ASN A 53 -6.63 -5.92 -4.15
C ASN A 53 -5.70 -4.76 -4.53
N ILE A 54 -5.08 -4.88 -5.70
CA ILE A 54 -4.15 -3.89 -6.26
C ILE A 54 -4.65 -3.37 -7.60
N SER A 55 -4.45 -2.08 -7.86
CA SER A 55 -4.96 -1.45 -9.09
C SER A 55 -4.04 -1.67 -10.30
N ASN A 56 -2.77 -2.06 -10.09
CA ASN A 56 -1.79 -2.31 -11.14
C ASN A 56 -0.86 -3.46 -10.75
N LEU A 57 -0.50 -4.29 -11.75
CA LEU A 57 0.39 -5.44 -11.57
C LEU A 57 1.85 -5.13 -11.95
N LYS A 58 2.18 -3.87 -12.26
CA LYS A 58 3.57 -3.48 -12.53
C LYS A 58 4.44 -3.72 -11.30
N ILE A 59 5.43 -4.58 -11.47
CA ILE A 59 6.36 -4.96 -10.40
C ILE A 59 7.46 -3.90 -10.20
N TYR A 60 7.78 -3.12 -11.23
CA TYR A 60 8.89 -2.17 -11.19
C TYR A 60 8.43 -0.71 -11.10
N LYS A 61 8.90 -0.01 -10.06
CA LYS A 61 8.80 1.44 -9.92
C LYS A 61 10.20 2.06 -10.04
N LYS A 62 10.38 2.97 -11.00
CA LYS A 62 11.59 3.81 -11.06
C LYS A 62 11.55 4.81 -9.90
N ILE A 63 12.56 4.77 -9.04
CA ILE A 63 12.70 5.69 -7.91
C ILE A 63 13.42 6.95 -8.40
N ASN A 64 12.76 8.11 -8.29
CA ASN A 64 13.32 9.41 -8.69
C ASN A 64 13.84 10.23 -7.50
N SER A 65 13.31 9.99 -6.30
CA SER A 65 13.76 10.60 -5.06
C SER A 65 13.47 9.65 -3.89
N LEU A 66 14.29 9.70 -2.84
CA LEU A 66 14.09 8.93 -1.61
C LEU A 66 13.22 9.66 -0.60
N TYR A 67 13.21 10.99 -0.65
CA TYR A 67 12.46 11.87 0.26
C TYR A 67 11.68 12.94 -0.53
N PRO A 68 10.67 13.59 0.10
CA PRO A 68 10.03 14.78 -0.44
C PRO A 68 10.97 15.99 -0.36
N LYS A 69 11.04 16.82 -1.42
CA LYS A 69 11.98 17.96 -1.47
C LYS A 69 11.61 19.11 -0.51
N ASP A 70 10.33 19.40 -0.37
CA ASP A 70 9.84 20.59 0.36
C ASP A 70 8.82 20.22 1.45
N PHE A 71 9.05 19.10 2.14
CA PHE A 71 8.17 18.73 3.24
C PHE A 71 8.26 19.75 4.38
N ARG A 72 7.10 20.17 4.87
CA ARG A 72 6.96 20.96 6.08
C ARG A 72 5.96 20.27 6.97
N GLU A 73 6.29 20.15 8.24
CA GLU A 73 5.38 19.60 9.21
C GLU A 73 4.11 20.46 9.30
N GLU A 74 2.96 19.78 9.27
CA GLU A 74 1.67 20.39 9.59
C GLU A 74 1.55 20.49 11.11
N LYS A 75 1.34 21.70 11.64
CA LYS A 75 1.39 21.98 13.09
C LYS A 75 0.03 22.22 13.74
N THR A 76 -1.03 22.29 12.95
CA THR A 76 -2.40 22.52 13.42
C THR A 76 -3.10 21.17 13.66
N THR A 77 -4.37 21.22 14.07
CA THR A 77 -5.23 20.03 14.22
C THR A 77 -5.84 19.54 12.91
N VAL A 78 -5.68 20.27 11.81
CA VAL A 78 -6.22 19.94 10.48
C VAL A 78 -5.10 20.03 9.46
N TRP A 79 -4.70 18.90 8.89
CA TRP A 79 -3.55 18.80 7.99
C TRP A 79 -4.00 18.77 6.53
N SER A 80 -3.29 19.46 5.64
CA SER A 80 -3.65 19.55 4.22
C SER A 80 -2.45 19.31 3.30
N PHE A 81 -2.23 18.04 2.95
CA PHE A 81 -1.27 17.66 1.92
C PHE A 81 -1.93 17.63 0.54
N LYS A 82 -1.61 18.61 -0.31
CA LYS A 82 -2.20 18.74 -1.68
C LYS A 82 -1.93 17.54 -2.59
N GLN A 83 -0.86 16.80 -2.31
CA GLN A 83 -0.46 15.63 -3.08
C GLN A 83 -0.32 14.43 -2.15
N ARG A 84 -0.57 13.23 -2.67
CA ARG A 84 -0.35 11.98 -1.94
C ARG A 84 1.14 11.75 -1.64
N GLY A 85 2.03 12.10 -2.56
CA GLY A 85 3.44 11.72 -2.47
C GLY A 85 3.76 10.40 -3.17
N ASN A 86 4.96 10.34 -3.75
CA ASN A 86 5.42 9.25 -4.62
C ASN A 86 6.96 9.03 -4.57
N TRP A 87 7.64 9.48 -3.51
CA TRP A 87 9.07 9.20 -3.31
C TRP A 87 9.29 7.75 -2.86
N ALA A 88 10.55 7.34 -2.80
CA ALA A 88 11.00 5.99 -2.46
C ALA A 88 10.14 4.92 -3.19
N THR A 89 9.73 3.89 -2.48
CA THR A 89 8.87 2.81 -2.96
C THR A 89 7.37 3.11 -2.83
N HIS A 90 6.98 4.28 -2.30
CA HIS A 90 5.56 4.58 -2.03
C HIS A 90 4.68 4.46 -3.25
N SER A 91 3.54 3.81 -3.09
CA SER A 91 2.60 3.54 -4.17
C SER A 91 1.17 3.68 -3.69
N GLY A 92 0.27 4.19 -4.54
CA GLY A 92 -1.16 4.26 -4.26
C GLY A 92 -1.94 3.01 -4.69
N GLU A 93 -1.23 1.96 -5.12
CA GLU A 93 -1.85 0.78 -5.72
C GLU A 93 -2.59 -0.11 -4.71
N TYR A 94 -2.09 -0.17 -3.46
CA TYR A 94 -2.79 -0.82 -2.35
C TYR A 94 -3.95 0.07 -1.91
N ARG A 95 -5.18 -0.44 -2.10
CA ARG A 95 -6.40 0.30 -1.79
C ARG A 95 -6.44 0.68 -0.31
N GLY A 96 -6.83 1.92 -0.03
CA GLY A 96 -7.03 2.40 1.34
C GLY A 96 -5.76 2.65 2.14
N ASN A 97 -4.57 2.66 1.53
CA ASN A 97 -3.38 3.17 2.22
C ASN A 97 -3.42 4.70 2.37
N TRP A 98 -2.75 5.22 3.40
CA TRP A 98 -2.61 6.65 3.58
C TRP A 98 -1.48 7.26 2.74
N SER A 99 -1.60 8.57 2.53
CA SER A 99 -0.54 9.41 2.00
C SER A 99 0.71 9.31 2.88
N PRO A 100 1.91 9.03 2.36
CA PRO A 100 3.16 8.97 3.14
C PRO A 100 3.52 10.26 3.87
N TYR A 101 2.90 11.39 3.53
CA TYR A 101 3.01 12.61 4.33
C TYR A 101 2.42 12.47 5.74
N ILE A 102 1.38 11.65 5.92
CA ILE A 102 0.71 11.46 7.21
C ILE A 102 1.63 10.75 8.21
N PRO A 103 2.14 9.51 7.95
CA PRO A 103 3.06 8.86 8.88
C PRO A 103 4.33 9.66 9.08
N ARG A 104 4.90 10.32 8.06
CA ARG A 104 6.05 11.22 8.25
C ARG A 104 5.75 12.32 9.27
N ASN A 105 4.60 12.99 9.16
CA ASN A 105 4.23 14.07 10.07
C ASN A 105 3.97 13.58 11.50
N VAL A 106 3.43 12.36 11.66
CA VAL A 106 3.22 11.72 12.97
C VAL A 106 4.55 11.34 13.60
N ILE A 107 5.42 10.64 12.88
CA ILE A 107 6.72 10.16 13.36
C ILE A 107 7.60 11.34 13.80
N LEU A 108 7.70 12.39 12.98
CA LEU A 108 8.48 13.59 13.33
C LEU A 108 7.99 14.33 14.58
N LYS A 109 6.69 14.22 14.90
CA LYS A 109 6.10 14.89 16.07
C LYS A 109 6.23 14.12 17.36
N TYR A 110 6.17 12.80 17.26
CA TYR A 110 5.91 11.93 18.40
C TYR A 110 6.95 10.82 18.55
N SER A 111 8.06 10.87 17.81
CA SER A 111 9.19 9.98 18.00
C SER A 111 10.53 10.67 17.75
N LYS A 112 11.62 9.96 18.05
CA LYS A 112 13.01 10.36 17.83
C LYS A 112 13.78 9.28 17.07
N PRO A 113 14.92 9.63 16.44
CA PRO A 113 15.82 8.61 15.90
C PRO A 113 16.18 7.54 16.94
N GLY A 114 16.11 6.28 16.53
CA GLY A 114 16.38 5.11 17.37
C GLY A 114 15.17 4.56 18.15
N GLU A 115 14.03 5.25 18.18
CA GLU A 115 12.79 4.77 18.81
C GLU A 115 12.04 3.77 17.91
N LEU A 116 11.33 2.81 18.53
CA LEU A 116 10.63 1.74 17.85
C LEU A 116 9.18 2.13 17.50
N VAL A 117 8.90 2.18 16.19
CA VAL A 117 7.57 2.49 15.64
C VAL A 117 6.85 1.21 15.21
N LEU A 118 5.65 0.97 15.75
CA LEU A 118 4.79 -0.17 15.41
C LEU A 118 3.63 0.24 14.49
N ASP A 119 3.41 -0.57 13.45
CA ASP A 119 2.21 -0.54 12.62
C ASP A 119 1.64 -1.97 12.47
N TYR A 120 0.71 -2.34 13.35
CA TYR A 120 0.06 -3.67 13.32
C TYR A 120 -1.00 -3.82 12.22
N PHE A 121 -1.20 -2.79 11.38
CA PHE A 121 -2.01 -2.85 10.16
C PHE A 121 -1.20 -2.33 8.95
N CYS A 122 0.06 -2.77 8.85
CA CYS A 122 1.07 -2.16 7.98
C CYS A 122 0.70 -2.07 6.50
N GLY A 123 -0.19 -2.94 5.99
CA GLY A 123 -0.67 -2.90 4.60
C GLY A 123 0.48 -2.86 3.60
N ALA A 124 0.57 -1.78 2.82
CA ALA A 124 1.65 -1.56 1.86
C ALA A 124 3.01 -1.14 2.47
N GLY A 125 3.12 -1.07 3.80
CA GLY A 125 4.35 -0.72 4.52
C GLY A 125 4.68 0.76 4.53
N THR A 126 3.71 1.66 4.33
CA THR A 126 3.97 3.11 4.24
C THR A 126 4.69 3.64 5.49
N THR A 127 4.29 3.21 6.69
CA THR A 127 4.92 3.59 7.96
C THR A 127 6.36 3.12 8.07
N ALA A 128 6.63 1.87 7.68
CA ALA A 128 7.97 1.28 7.68
C ALA A 128 8.92 2.02 6.73
N VAL A 129 8.48 2.28 5.50
CA VAL A 129 9.25 3.07 4.52
C VAL A 129 9.54 4.46 5.09
N GLU A 130 8.55 5.10 5.72
CA GLU A 130 8.73 6.43 6.29
C GLU A 130 9.70 6.50 7.46
N SER A 131 9.62 5.53 8.37
CA SER A 131 10.55 5.40 9.51
C SER A 131 11.99 5.29 9.01
N GLN A 132 12.22 4.47 7.97
CA GLN A 132 13.54 4.33 7.36
C GLN A 132 14.01 5.59 6.62
N GLN A 133 13.13 6.28 5.90
CA GLN A 133 13.55 7.50 5.16
C GLN A 133 13.91 8.66 6.09
N LEU A 134 13.33 8.71 7.30
CA LEU A 134 13.61 9.76 8.25
C LEU A 134 14.99 9.60 8.92
N THR A 135 15.49 8.37 9.09
CA THR A 135 16.85 8.16 9.64
C THR A 135 17.94 8.62 8.66
N PHE A 136 17.74 8.44 7.34
CA PHE A 136 18.68 8.91 6.32
C PHE A 136 18.82 10.44 6.25
N ASN A 137 17.78 11.17 6.66
CA ASN A 137 17.80 12.64 6.60
C ASN A 137 18.50 13.28 7.80
N ASP A 138 18.64 12.56 8.92
CA ASP A 138 19.16 13.13 10.18
C ASP A 138 20.67 12.86 10.38
N GLU A 139 21.21 11.81 9.75
CA GLU A 139 22.61 11.39 9.91
C GLU A 139 23.46 11.67 8.67
N GLU A 140 23.93 12.91 8.51
CA GLU A 140 24.76 13.35 7.36
C GLU A 140 26.12 12.62 7.22
N THR A 141 26.58 11.86 8.22
CA THR A 141 27.95 11.31 8.22
C THR A 141 28.06 9.79 8.34
N HIS A 142 27.08 9.08 8.90
CA HIS A 142 27.02 7.61 8.92
C HIS A 142 25.57 7.14 9.09
N PRO A 143 24.78 7.00 8.01
CA PRO A 143 23.39 6.61 8.15
C PRO A 143 23.30 5.19 8.71
N GLN A 144 22.77 5.08 9.92
CA GLN A 144 22.44 3.80 10.52
C GLN A 144 21.27 3.20 9.74
N ILE A 145 21.53 2.07 9.06
CA ILE A 145 20.52 1.39 8.26
C ILE A 145 19.66 0.56 9.21
N TYR A 146 18.40 0.97 9.36
CA TYR A 146 17.38 0.18 10.02
C TYR A 146 16.61 -0.62 8.96
N GLU A 147 16.54 -1.94 9.15
CA GLU A 147 15.75 -2.83 8.31
C GLU A 147 14.39 -3.07 8.96
N PRO A 148 13.27 -2.68 8.32
CA PRO A 148 11.95 -2.91 8.89
C PRO A 148 11.68 -4.41 9.08
N GLN A 149 11.17 -4.77 10.25
CA GLN A 149 10.72 -6.13 10.53
C GLN A 149 9.23 -6.26 10.18
N VAL A 150 8.89 -7.28 9.38
CA VAL A 150 7.50 -7.61 9.02
C VAL A 150 7.19 -9.00 9.54
N LEU A 151 6.22 -9.09 10.44
CA LEU A 151 5.84 -10.31 11.14
C LEU A 151 4.36 -10.58 10.91
N ILE A 152 3.99 -11.85 10.77
CA ILE A 152 2.59 -12.28 10.68
C ILE A 152 2.07 -12.48 12.10
N SER A 153 1.11 -11.65 12.52
CA SER A 153 0.43 -11.79 13.82
C SER A 153 -0.98 -11.21 13.77
N ASP A 154 -1.77 -11.55 14.78
CA ASP A 154 -3.10 -10.99 15.00
C ASP A 154 -2.99 -9.71 15.86
N ALA A 155 -3.55 -8.58 15.39
CA ALA A 155 -3.53 -7.33 16.15
C ALA A 155 -4.30 -7.40 17.48
N ARG A 156 -5.13 -8.44 17.69
CA ARG A 156 -5.83 -8.72 18.96
C ARG A 156 -4.94 -9.40 20.00
N ASP A 157 -3.82 -9.97 19.59
CA ASP A 157 -2.85 -10.66 20.44
C ASP A 157 -1.42 -10.42 19.95
N LEU A 158 -0.74 -9.47 20.60
CA LEU A 158 0.60 -9.03 20.25
C LEU A 158 1.70 -9.78 21.03
N TYR A 159 1.50 -11.07 21.33
CA TYR A 159 2.46 -11.90 22.11
C TYR A 159 3.89 -11.94 21.56
N ILE A 160 4.09 -11.57 20.29
CA ILE A 160 5.40 -11.48 19.64
C ILE A 160 6.19 -10.22 20.02
N ILE A 161 5.56 -9.25 20.70
CA ILE A 161 6.14 -7.97 21.09
C ILE A 161 6.37 -7.96 22.59
N GLU A 162 7.55 -7.51 23.02
CA GLU A 162 7.87 -7.38 24.44
C GLU A 162 7.07 -6.24 25.10
N ASP A 163 6.65 -6.44 26.34
CA ASP A 163 5.95 -5.41 27.12
C ASP A 163 6.78 -4.12 27.23
N ASN A 164 6.12 -2.96 27.05
CA ASN A 164 6.75 -1.63 27.15
C ASN A 164 7.95 -1.39 26.21
N SER A 165 8.02 -2.09 25.07
CA SER A 165 9.11 -1.96 24.09
C SER A 165 8.82 -0.98 22.93
N ILE A 166 7.56 -0.57 22.75
CA ILE A 166 7.13 0.28 21.62
C ILE A 166 7.04 1.74 22.08
N ASP A 167 7.72 2.63 21.37
CA ASP A 167 7.72 4.07 21.64
C ASP A 167 6.57 4.79 20.93
N LEU A 168 6.21 4.35 19.73
CA LEU A 168 5.13 4.95 18.94
C LEU A 168 4.31 3.90 18.19
N ILE A 169 2.99 3.96 18.33
CA ILE A 169 2.06 3.24 17.44
C ILE A 169 1.60 4.19 16.34
N CYS A 170 1.90 3.86 15.09
CA CYS A 170 1.56 4.66 13.91
C CYS A 170 0.88 3.76 12.87
N ALA A 171 -0.43 3.58 13.03
CA ALA A 171 -1.19 2.61 12.23
C ALA A 171 -2.42 3.25 11.57
N LEU A 172 -2.80 2.72 10.40
CA LEU A 172 -4.06 3.04 9.74
C LEU A 172 -4.99 1.82 9.79
N PRO A 173 -5.97 1.78 10.71
CA PRO A 173 -6.86 0.63 10.84
C PRO A 173 -7.74 0.42 9.59
N PRO A 174 -8.19 -0.83 9.34
CA PRO A 174 -9.02 -1.14 8.19
C PRO A 174 -10.38 -0.44 8.25
N ASN A 175 -10.89 -0.02 7.09
CA ASN A 175 -12.23 0.56 6.99
C ASN A 175 -13.30 -0.56 6.97
N ALA A 176 -14.10 -0.65 8.04
CA ALA A 176 -15.11 -1.69 8.20
C ALA A 176 -16.08 -1.76 7.01
N GLY A 177 -16.04 -2.87 6.25
CA GLY A 177 -17.00 -3.19 5.19
C GLY A 177 -16.95 -2.33 3.93
N ILE A 178 -15.99 -1.41 3.79
CA ILE A 178 -15.92 -0.47 2.65
C ILE A 178 -14.87 -0.92 1.63
N ILE A 179 -13.73 -1.45 2.09
CA ILE A 179 -12.61 -1.84 1.23
C ILE A 179 -12.33 -3.33 1.42
N ASN A 180 -12.32 -4.05 0.31
CA ASN A 180 -11.86 -5.43 0.28
C ASN A 180 -10.36 -5.44 -0.02
N TYR A 181 -9.52 -5.67 1.00
CA TYR A 181 -8.07 -5.52 0.88
C TYR A 181 -7.38 -6.75 0.27
N SER A 182 -7.91 -7.94 0.52
CA SER A 182 -7.29 -9.20 0.13
C SER A 182 -8.32 -10.29 -0.22
N SER A 183 -7.85 -11.43 -0.70
CA SER A 183 -8.68 -12.64 -0.70
C SER A 183 -9.06 -12.99 0.73
N LYS A 184 -10.27 -13.51 0.99
CA LYS A 184 -10.67 -13.93 2.34
C LYS A 184 -9.60 -14.80 2.99
N VAL A 185 -8.96 -14.25 4.02
CA VAL A 185 -8.01 -14.95 4.89
C VAL A 185 -8.74 -15.26 6.20
N GLU A 186 -8.48 -16.44 6.77
CA GLU A 186 -8.97 -16.76 8.10
C GLU A 186 -8.48 -15.70 9.12
N GLY A 187 -9.39 -15.21 9.96
CA GLY A 187 -9.10 -14.11 10.89
C GLY A 187 -9.03 -12.72 10.25
N GLY A 188 -9.14 -12.60 8.92
CA GLY A 188 -9.16 -11.32 8.20
C GLY A 188 -10.44 -10.51 8.45
N LEU A 189 -10.29 -9.20 8.63
CA LEU A 189 -11.40 -8.27 8.85
C LEU A 189 -12.02 -7.72 7.54
N SER A 190 -11.52 -8.14 6.37
CA SER A 190 -11.94 -7.66 5.04
C SER A 190 -12.43 -8.77 4.12
#